data_AF-A0A7Y5QZ96-F1
#
_entry.id   AF-A0A7Y5QZ96-F1
#
_cell.length_a   1.000
_cell.length_b   1.000
_cell.length_c   1.000
_cell.angle_alpha   90.00
_cell.angle_beta   90.00
_cell.angle_gamma   90.00
#
_symmetry.space_group_name_H-M   'P 1'
#
loop_
_entity.id
_entity.type
_entity.pdbx_description
1 polymer ?
#
loop_
_entity_poly.entity_id
_entity_poly.type
_entity_poly.pdbx_seq_one_letter_code
_entity_poly.pdbx_strand_id
1 'polypeptide(L)'
;MPESLAEITAKLVAELHAAFDQNDPSPRLDDALCSYVAYWRRMGASSTSIVEFTQRLIDRSRDPKTPLDTDSARESDAIVAELLARCFTLASEPRR
;
A
#
# COMPACT_ATOMS: atom_id res chain seq x y z
N MET A 1 5.28 -21.77 7.13
CA MET A 1 3.92 -21.71 6.54
C MET A 1 3.88 -20.48 5.66
N PRO A 2 3.35 -20.53 4.42
CA PRO A 2 3.12 -19.31 3.66
C PRO A 2 2.17 -18.41 4.44
N GLU A 3 2.46 -17.11 4.48
CA GLU A 3 1.59 -16.14 5.15
C GLU A 3 0.20 -16.14 4.49
N SER A 4 -0.83 -16.06 5.32
CA SER A 4 -2.20 -15.90 4.86
C SER A 4 -2.44 -14.48 4.33
N LEU A 5 -3.45 -14.30 3.47
CA LEU A 5 -3.84 -12.97 2.98
C LEU A 5 -4.16 -12.01 4.14
N ALA A 6 -4.77 -12.53 5.22
CA ALA A 6 -5.11 -11.74 6.39
C ALA A 6 -3.86 -11.17 7.08
N GLU A 7 -2.81 -11.98 7.27
CA GLU A 7 -1.54 -11.54 7.86
C GLU A 7 -0.82 -10.52 6.98
N ILE A 8 -0.76 -10.76 5.67
CA ILE A 8 -0.12 -9.85 4.71
C ILE A 8 -0.86 -8.50 4.68
N THR A 9 -2.19 -8.53 4.66
CA THR A 9 -3.01 -7.32 4.65
C THR A 9 -2.87 -6.55 5.97
N ALA A 10 -2.86 -7.24 7.12
CA ALA A 10 -2.70 -6.61 8.43
C ALA A 10 -1.34 -5.91 8.56
N LYS A 11 -0.26 -6.54 8.08
CA LYS A 11 1.07 -5.91 8.04
C LYS A 11 1.09 -4.65 7.18
N LEU A 12 0.53 -4.71 5.98
CA LEU A 12 0.46 -3.54 5.09
C LEU A 12 -0.34 -2.40 5.74
N VAL A 13 -1.49 -2.69 6.36
CA VAL A 13 -2.29 -1.68 7.06
C VAL A 13 -1.52 -1.03 8.22
N ALA A 14 -0.80 -1.82 9.02
CA ALA A 14 -0.02 -1.29 10.13
C ALA A 14 1.09 -0.34 9.65
N GLU A 15 1.81 -0.71 8.58
CA GLU A 15 2.85 0.14 8.00
C GLU A 15 2.27 1.38 7.30
N LEU A 16 1.08 1.28 6.69
CA LEU A 16 0.36 2.43 6.13
C LEU A 16 0.01 3.45 7.21
N HIS A 17 -0.54 3.01 8.35
CA HIS A 17 -0.83 3.91 9.48
C HIS A 17 0.45 4.58 10.00
N ALA A 18 1.52 3.81 10.19
CA ALA A 18 2.80 4.36 10.62
C ALA A 18 3.35 5.41 9.65
N ALA A 19 3.26 5.15 8.34
CA ALA A 19 3.70 6.10 7.32
C ALA A 19 2.85 7.35 7.26
N PHE A 20 1.54 7.27 7.48
CA PHE A 20 0.68 8.45 7.55
C PHE A 20 0.91 9.26 8.84
N ASP A 21 1.10 8.60 9.97
CA ASP A 21 1.36 9.26 11.26
C ASP A 21 2.73 9.98 11.27
N GLN A 22 3.73 9.38 10.63
CA GLN A 22 5.10 9.92 10.56
C GLN A 22 5.35 10.77 9.31
N ASN A 23 4.41 10.73 8.36
CA ASN A 23 4.55 11.32 7.05
C ASN A 23 5.84 10.89 6.31
N ASP A 24 6.18 9.61 6.44
CA ASP A 24 7.42 9.03 5.91
C ASP A 24 7.18 7.60 5.39
N PRO A 25 7.34 7.34 4.08
CA PRO A 25 7.25 5.99 3.53
C PRO A 25 8.48 5.17 3.94
N SER A 26 8.36 4.45 5.05
CA SER A 26 9.46 3.64 5.58
C SER A 26 9.79 2.43 4.68
N PRO A 27 11.03 1.89 4.71
CA PRO A 27 11.38 0.66 4.00
C PRO A 27 10.50 -0.54 4.35
N ARG A 28 9.91 -0.58 5.55
CA ARG A 28 9.00 -1.65 5.97
C ARG A 28 7.67 -1.61 5.23
N LEU A 29 7.22 -0.42 4.87
CA LEU A 29 6.01 -0.24 4.06
C LEU A 29 6.24 -0.80 2.64
N ASP A 30 7.42 -0.57 2.07
CA ASP A 30 7.79 -1.15 0.77
C ASP A 30 7.81 -2.68 0.81
N ASP A 31 8.41 -3.27 1.85
CA ASP A 31 8.46 -4.72 2.03
C ASP A 31 7.06 -5.33 2.19
N ALA A 32 6.18 -4.65 2.93
CA ALA A 32 4.79 -5.06 3.11
C ALA A 32 4.00 -4.95 1.78
N LEU A 33 4.19 -3.87 1.03
CA LEU A 33 3.58 -3.68 -0.29
C LEU A 33 4.03 -4.75 -1.28
N CYS A 34 5.33 -5.07 -1.30
CA CYS A 34 5.88 -6.15 -2.13
C CYS A 34 5.24 -7.49 -1.83
N SER A 35 5.10 -7.83 -0.55
CA SER A 35 4.47 -9.09 -0.11
C SER A 35 3.00 -9.16 -0.52
N TYR A 36 2.27 -8.05 -0.40
CA TYR A 36 0.88 -7.93 -0.83
C TYR A 36 0.71 -8.10 -2.35
N VAL A 37 1.52 -7.40 -3.14
CA VAL A 37 1.49 -7.51 -4.61
C VAL A 37 1.87 -8.93 -5.05
N ALA A 38 2.92 -9.51 -4.45
CA ALA A 38 3.36 -10.86 -4.77
C ALA A 38 2.27 -11.91 -4.50
N TYR A 39 1.52 -11.76 -3.39
CA TYR A 39 0.38 -12.64 -3.10
C TYR A 39 -0.66 -12.61 -4.22
N TRP A 40 -1.11 -11.42 -4.63
CA TRP A 40 -2.14 -11.31 -5.68
C TRP A 40 -1.64 -11.74 -7.06
N ARG A 41 -0.37 -11.49 -7.39
CA ARG A 41 0.23 -12.00 -8.63
C ARG A 41 0.23 -13.53 -8.67
N ARG A 42 0.55 -14.19 -7.54
CA ARG A 42 0.48 -15.66 -7.42
C ARG A 42 -0.95 -16.19 -7.57
N MET A 43 -1.93 -15.43 -7.08
CA MET A 43 -3.36 -15.74 -7.23
C MET A 43 -3.92 -15.44 -8.64
N GLY A 44 -3.10 -14.92 -9.56
CA GLY A 44 -3.51 -14.67 -10.93
C GLY A 44 -4.20 -13.33 -11.18
N ALA A 45 -4.20 -12.41 -10.20
CA ALA A 45 -4.81 -11.09 -10.37
C ALA A 45 -4.10 -10.28 -11.46
N SER A 46 -4.88 -9.44 -12.16
CA SER A 46 -4.34 -8.47 -13.13
C SER A 46 -3.65 -7.32 -12.40
N SER A 47 -2.74 -6.61 -13.09
CA SER A 47 -2.09 -5.42 -12.51
C SER A 47 -3.10 -4.35 -12.11
N THR A 48 -4.14 -4.13 -12.92
CA THR A 48 -5.24 -3.21 -12.62
C THR A 48 -5.96 -3.60 -11.33
N SER A 49 -6.35 -4.88 -11.18
CA SER A 49 -7.04 -5.34 -9.97
C SER A 49 -6.18 -5.18 -8.72
N ILE A 50 -4.87 -5.46 -8.82
CA ILE A 50 -3.94 -5.29 -7.71
C ILE A 50 -3.89 -3.82 -7.27
N VAL A 51 -3.72 -2.90 -8.22
CA VAL A 51 -3.69 -1.45 -7.93
C VAL A 51 -5.01 -0.97 -7.33
N GLU A 52 -6.16 -1.43 -7.86
CA GLU A 52 -7.48 -1.09 -7.30
C GLU A 52 -7.65 -1.60 -5.85
N PHE A 53 -7.19 -2.80 -5.54
CA PHE A 53 -7.25 -3.32 -4.17
C PHE A 53 -6.32 -2.55 -3.23
N THR A 54 -5.10 -2.23 -3.68
CA THR A 54 -4.16 -1.40 -2.92
C THR A 54 -4.73 -0.01 -2.67
N GLN A 55 -5.31 0.65 -3.67
CA GLN A 55 -5.97 1.96 -3.50
C GLN A 55 -7.05 1.90 -2.43
N ARG A 56 -7.96 0.92 -2.51
CA ARG A 56 -9.05 0.79 -1.52
C ARG A 56 -8.53 0.51 -0.12
N LEU A 57 -7.41 -0.19 0.01
CA LEU A 57 -6.78 -0.44 1.30
C LEU A 57 -6.17 0.83 1.87
N ILE A 58 -5.42 1.57 1.05
CA ILE A 58 -4.84 2.87 1.39
C ILE A 58 -5.93 3.84 1.84
N ASP A 59 -7.01 3.97 1.07
CA ASP A 59 -8.13 4.87 1.38
C ASP A 59 -8.78 4.53 2.74
N ARG A 60 -8.86 3.24 3.10
CA ARG A 60 -9.38 2.79 4.39
C ARG A 60 -8.40 3.01 5.55
N SER A 61 -7.10 3.04 5.25
CA SER A 61 -6.04 3.29 6.22
C SER A 61 -5.84 4.79 6.49
N ARG A 62 -6.39 5.67 5.66
CA ARG A 62 -6.45 7.11 5.97
C ARG A 62 -7.57 7.33 7.00
N ASP A 63 -7.24 7.87 8.18
CA ASP A 63 -8.27 8.27 9.14
C ASP A 63 -8.94 9.57 8.67
N PRO A 64 -10.27 9.58 8.40
CA PRO A 64 -10.97 10.80 8.00
C PRO A 64 -11.13 11.83 9.13
N LYS A 65 -10.73 11.51 10.38
CA LYS A 65 -11.03 12.35 11.56
C LYS A 65 -9.95 13.31 11.99
N THR A 66 -8.75 13.25 11.41
CA THR A 66 -7.68 14.20 11.74
C THR A 66 -7.76 15.35 10.74
N PRO A 67 -8.15 16.57 11.16
CA PRO A 67 -8.02 17.73 10.29
C PRO A 67 -6.52 17.92 10.02
N LEU A 68 -6.09 17.52 8.83
CA LEU A 68 -4.75 17.82 8.35
C LEU A 68 -4.74 19.29 7.91
N ASP A 69 -3.72 20.03 8.28
CA ASP A 69 -3.44 21.30 7.62
C ASP A 69 -3.09 21.07 6.14
N THR A 70 -3.07 22.13 5.34
CA THR A 70 -2.92 22.03 3.88
C THR A 70 -1.60 21.37 3.46
N ASP A 71 -0.55 21.51 4.26
CA ASP A 71 0.76 20.94 3.97
C ASP A 71 0.76 19.43 4.32
N SER A 72 0.23 19.06 5.48
CA SER A 72 0.08 17.65 5.89
C SER A 72 -0.84 16.86 4.95
N ALA A 73 -1.87 17.50 4.39
CA ALA A 73 -2.75 16.89 3.39
C ALA A 73 -2.01 16.59 2.07
N ARG A 74 -1.17 17.52 1.61
CA ARG A 74 -0.35 17.35 0.40
C ARG A 74 0.71 16.27 0.56
N GLU A 75 1.34 16.19 1.73
CA GLU A 75 2.36 15.18 2.00
C GLU A 75 1.74 13.78 2.13
N SER A 76 0.56 13.68 2.76
CA SER A 76 -0.26 12.45 2.75
C SER A 76 -0.60 12.00 1.33
N ASP A 77 -1.00 12.92 0.45
CA ASP A 77 -1.30 12.60 -0.95
C ASP A 77 -0.04 12.19 -1.75
N ALA A 78 1.13 12.76 -1.43
CA ALA A 78 2.40 12.35 -2.03
C ALA A 78 2.77 10.91 -1.67
N ILE A 79 2.60 10.52 -0.40
CA ILE A 79 2.80 9.12 0.05
C ILE A 79 1.87 8.18 -0.72
N VAL A 80 0.59 8.54 -0.85
CA VAL A 80 -0.38 7.74 -1.62
C VAL A 80 0.06 7.59 -3.09
N ALA A 81 0.45 8.68 -3.74
CA ALA A 81 0.90 8.65 -5.12
C ALA A 81 2.14 7.77 -5.33
N GLU A 82 3.12 7.85 -4.43
CA GLU A 82 4.32 7.02 -4.46
C GLU A 82 3.99 5.53 -4.30
N LEU A 83 3.14 5.18 -3.33
CA LEU A 83 2.75 3.80 -3.09
C LEU A 83 2.00 3.18 -4.27
N LEU A 84 1.11 3.94 -4.90
CA LEU A 84 0.39 3.47 -6.08
C LEU A 84 1.31 3.30 -7.29
N ALA A 85 2.26 4.22 -7.48
CA ALA A 85 3.26 4.11 -8.54
C ALA A 85 4.16 2.88 -8.35
N ARG A 86 4.60 2.62 -7.11
CA ARG A 86 5.32 1.39 -6.76
C ARG A 86 4.47 0.14 -6.96
N CYS A 87 3.23 0.15 -6.49
CA CYS A 87 2.30 -0.96 -6.66
C CYS A 87 2.11 -1.29 -8.14
N PHE A 88 1.88 -0.27 -8.98
CA PHE A 88 1.74 -0.44 -10.42
C PHE A 88 3.00 -1.05 -11.05
N THR A 89 4.18 -0.57 -10.67
CA THR A 89 5.47 -1.12 -11.13
C THR A 89 5.58 -2.61 -10.77
N LEU A 90 5.42 -2.95 -9.50
CA LEU A 90 5.51 -4.34 -8.99
C LEU A 90 4.47 -5.27 -9.62
N ALA A 91 3.26 -4.76 -9.85
CA ALA A 91 2.16 -5.52 -10.41
C ALA A 91 2.32 -5.78 -11.92
N SER A 92 3.03 -4.88 -12.61
CA SER A 92 3.24 -4.93 -14.07
C SER A 92 4.52 -5.66 -14.48
N GLU A 93 5.39 -6.00 -13.53
CA GLU A 93 6.59 -6.79 -13.83
C GLU A 93 6.24 -8.13 -14.50
N PRO A 94 7.06 -8.58 -15.48
CA PRO A 94 6.91 -9.91 -16.06
C PRO A 94 6.99 -11.00 -14.99
N ARG A 95 6.16 -12.04 -15.09
CA ARG A 95 6.36 -13.25 -14.28
C ARG A 95 7.63 -13.92 -14.79
N ARG A 96 8.70 -13.90 -13.99
CA ARG A 96 9.92 -14.67 -14.27
C ARG A 96 9.66 -16.16 -14.09
#